data_AF-A0A3Q0JLW4-F1
#
_entry.id   AF-A0A3Q0JLW4-F1
#
_cell.length_a   1.000
_cell.length_b   1.000
_cell.length_c   1.000
_cell.angle_alpha   90.00
_cell.angle_beta   90.00
_cell.angle_gamma   90.00
#
_symmetry.space_group_name_H-M   'P 1'
#
loop_
_entity.id
_entity.type
_entity.pdbx_description
1 polymer ?
#
loop_
_entity_poly.entity_id
_entity_poly.type
_entity_poly.pdbx_seq_one_letter_code
_entity_poly.pdbx_strand_id
1 'polypeptide(L)'
;MASIIEIEDEELMRCAVCRETALHKCSACKEVAYCGKQHQKEHWKLHKPKCKKLPYEIKSSPLLGRYLQATLDLHPGDRIARESPLIVGPKLALAEPICLGCHKPLNPNLADNARCPRCFWPACSARCSGLSDAHTHAPECAILKLGCETLLAYNDYKYEAILPLRCLILQRRSPKKYQELKDMEAHMSKRGPGTEVYE
;
A
#
# COMPACT_ATOMS: atom_id res chain seq x y z
N MET A 1 -17.45 -6.32 -18.85
CA MET A 1 -16.66 -5.28 -18.15
C MET A 1 -16.09 -5.89 -16.88
N ALA A 2 -14.77 -5.84 -16.68
CA ALA A 2 -14.17 -6.32 -15.43
C ALA A 2 -14.65 -5.41 -14.29
N SER A 3 -15.38 -5.96 -13.33
CA SER A 3 -15.81 -5.23 -12.14
C SER A 3 -14.57 -4.91 -11.31
N ILE A 4 -14.14 -3.65 -11.38
CA ILE A 4 -13.05 -3.12 -10.57
C ILE A 4 -13.64 -2.86 -9.18
N ILE A 5 -13.29 -3.71 -8.21
CA ILE A 5 -13.76 -3.60 -6.82
C ILE A 5 -13.15 -2.34 -6.23
N GLU A 6 -13.94 -1.36 -5.79
CA GLU A 6 -13.43 -0.19 -5.06
C GLU A 6 -12.72 -0.63 -3.77
N ILE A 7 -11.61 0.01 -3.40
CA ILE A 7 -11.02 -0.21 -2.07
C ILE A 7 -11.56 0.86 -1.14
N GLU A 8 -12.48 0.49 -0.27
CA GLU A 8 -12.78 1.27 0.93
C GLU A 8 -11.64 1.06 1.94
N ASP A 9 -10.50 1.70 1.66
CA ASP A 9 -9.28 1.57 2.45
C ASP A 9 -9.12 2.73 3.45
N GLU A 10 -10.23 3.11 4.07
CA GLU A 10 -10.12 3.72 5.39
C GLU A 10 -9.90 2.57 6.36
N GLU A 11 -8.68 2.44 6.88
CA GLU A 11 -8.40 1.67 8.08
C GLU A 11 -9.47 2.10 9.10
N LEU A 12 -10.53 1.29 9.21
CA LEU A 12 -11.82 1.69 9.77
C LEU A 12 -11.65 1.77 11.28
N MET A 13 -11.07 2.87 11.73
CA MET A 13 -10.81 3.11 13.13
C MET A 13 -12.17 3.21 13.82
N ARG A 14 -12.25 2.65 15.02
CA ARG A 14 -13.47 2.74 15.82
C ARG A 14 -13.44 3.99 16.66
N CYS A 15 -14.60 4.62 16.81
CA CYS A 15 -14.79 5.77 17.66
C CYS A 15 -14.34 5.43 19.09
N ALA A 16 -13.50 6.27 19.69
CA ALA A 16 -12.99 6.06 21.04
C ALA A 16 -14.10 6.07 22.12
N VAL A 17 -15.29 6.58 21.79
CA VAL A 17 -16.46 6.65 22.70
C VAL A 17 -17.45 5.52 22.40
N CYS A 18 -18.12 5.56 21.24
CA CYS A 18 -19.22 4.64 20.91
C CYS A 18 -18.80 3.37 20.15
N ARG A 19 -17.52 3.23 19.76
CA ARG A 19 -16.98 2.09 18.99
C ARG A 19 -17.52 1.90 17.57
N GLU A 20 -18.45 2.73 17.11
CA GLU A 20 -18.88 2.81 15.71
C GLU A 20 -17.75 3.30 14.79
N THR A 21 -17.94 3.18 13.47
CA THR A 21 -17.01 3.67 12.45
C THR A 21 -16.63 5.14 12.68
N ALA A 22 -15.33 5.41 12.74
CA ALA A 22 -14.80 6.75 12.90
C ALA A 22 -14.30 7.33 11.58
N LEU A 23 -14.76 8.54 11.26
CA LEU A 23 -14.38 9.27 10.04
C LEU A 23 -13.28 10.32 10.30
N HIS A 24 -12.96 10.59 11.57
CA HIS A 24 -12.07 11.69 11.94
C HIS A 24 -11.05 11.25 12.97
N LYS A 25 -9.76 11.28 12.60
CA LYS A 25 -8.65 11.10 13.54
C LYS A 25 -8.39 12.38 14.33
N CYS A 26 -7.89 12.27 15.55
CA CYS A 26 -7.41 13.42 16.31
C CYS A 26 -6.34 14.15 15.50
N SER A 27 -6.52 15.45 15.25
CA SER A 27 -5.58 16.24 14.42
C SER A 27 -4.18 16.37 15.03
N ALA A 28 -4.06 16.25 16.35
CA ALA A 28 -2.79 16.40 17.06
C ALA A 28 -1.94 15.11 17.04
N CYS A 29 -2.52 13.97 17.43
CA CYS A 29 -1.79 12.72 17.60
C CYS A 29 -2.03 11.69 16.48
N LYS A 30 -3.19 11.78 15.78
CA LYS A 30 -3.69 10.78 14.81
C LYS A 30 -3.87 9.35 15.34
N GLU A 31 -3.62 9.10 16.63
CA GLU A 31 -3.70 7.77 17.28
C GLU A 31 -5.12 7.33 17.66
N VAL A 32 -6.05 8.28 17.85
CA VAL A 32 -7.46 7.99 18.17
C VAL A 32 -8.37 8.59 17.12
N ALA A 33 -9.53 7.97 16.91
CA ALA A 33 -10.54 8.44 15.97
C ALA A 33 -11.92 8.57 16.60
N TYR A 34 -12.76 9.39 15.97
CA TYR A 34 -14.11 9.73 16.39
C TYR A 34 -15.06 9.70 15.18
N CYS A 35 -16.30 9.28 15.38
CA CYS A 35 -17.35 9.40 14.36
C CYS A 35 -17.79 10.86 14.14
N GLY A 36 -17.48 11.78 15.07
CA GLY A 36 -17.82 13.19 14.95
C GLY A 36 -17.20 14.07 16.04
N LYS A 37 -17.34 15.39 15.87
CA LYS A 37 -16.81 16.41 16.81
C LYS A 37 -17.39 16.28 18.21
N GLN A 38 -18.62 15.77 18.35
CA GLN A 38 -19.28 15.63 19.66
C GLN A 38 -18.54 14.62 20.55
N HIS A 39 -18.31 13.40 20.07
CA HIS A 39 -17.55 12.38 20.80
C HIS A 39 -16.08 12.76 21.02
N GLN A 40 -15.48 13.56 20.13
CA GLN A 40 -14.15 14.12 20.37
C GLN A 40 -14.15 15.05 21.60
N LYS A 41 -15.13 15.97 21.71
CA LYS A 41 -15.24 16.90 22.84
C LYS A 41 -15.51 16.17 24.15
N GLU A 42 -16.38 15.16 24.13
CA GLU A 42 -16.68 14.31 25.28
C GLU A 42 -15.43 13.59 25.78
N HIS A 43 -14.71 12.90 24.88
CA HIS A 43 -13.50 12.18 25.22
C HIS A 43 -12.31 13.10 25.53
N TRP A 44 -12.35 14.38 25.14
CA TRP A 44 -11.20 15.29 25.25
C TRP A 44 -10.64 15.40 26.67
N LYS A 45 -11.49 15.40 27.69
CA LYS A 45 -11.06 15.48 29.10
C LYS A 45 -10.17 14.29 29.50
N LEU A 46 -10.46 13.10 28.99
CA LEU A 46 -9.69 11.87 29.23
C LEU A 46 -8.50 11.73 28.26
N HIS A 47 -8.66 12.20 27.03
CA HIS A 47 -7.66 12.07 25.99
C HIS A 47 -6.53 13.11 26.11
N LYS A 48 -6.85 14.37 26.42
CA LYS A 48 -5.91 15.50 26.44
C LYS A 48 -4.61 15.19 27.21
N PRO A 49 -4.64 14.58 28.42
CA PRO A 49 -3.42 14.24 29.16
C PRO A 49 -2.54 13.19 28.46
N LYS A 50 -3.13 12.33 27.63
CA LYS A 50 -2.45 11.24 26.89
C LYS A 50 -2.19 11.58 25.42
N CYS A 51 -2.69 12.72 24.94
CA CYS A 51 -2.59 13.13 23.56
C CYS A 51 -1.17 13.59 23.26
N LYS A 52 -0.33 12.66 22.80
CA LYS A 52 1.01 12.97 22.32
C LYS A 52 0.90 13.53 20.91
N LYS A 53 1.20 14.82 20.74
CA LYS A 53 1.34 15.41 19.40
C LYS A 53 2.31 14.56 18.58
N LEU A 54 2.13 14.52 17.26
CA LEU A 54 3.08 13.88 16.38
C LEU A 54 4.49 14.39 16.67
N PRO A 55 5.49 13.50 16.77
CA PRO A 55 6.86 13.88 17.12
C PRO A 55 7.59 14.55 15.95
N TYR A 56 6.87 14.91 14.88
CA TYR A 56 7.38 15.54 13.69
C TYR A 56 6.38 16.52 13.07
N GLU A 57 6.90 17.44 12.26
CA GLU A 57 6.16 18.30 11.34
C GLU A 57 6.75 18.20 9.93
N ILE A 58 5.95 18.52 8.91
CA ILE A 58 6.39 18.55 7.52
C ILE A 58 6.86 19.96 7.19
N LYS A 59 8.08 20.09 6.67
CA LYS A 59 8.66 21.35 6.16
C LYS A 59 9.15 21.19 4.73
N SER A 60 9.51 22.30 4.11
CA SER A 60 10.04 22.34 2.74
C SER A 60 11.28 23.20 2.67
N SER A 61 12.23 22.84 1.81
CA SER A 61 13.40 23.66 1.48
C SER A 61 13.75 23.53 -0.01
N PRO A 62 14.44 24.51 -0.61
CA PRO A 62 14.89 24.41 -2.00
C PRO A 62 15.83 23.24 -2.28
N LEU A 63 16.63 22.82 -1.29
CA LEU A 63 17.62 21.75 -1.44
C LEU A 63 17.02 20.35 -1.31
N LEU A 64 16.18 20.13 -0.28
CA LEU A 64 15.68 18.79 0.07
C LEU A 64 14.28 18.51 -0.47
N GLY A 65 13.55 19.52 -0.97
CA GLY A 65 12.12 19.42 -1.18
C GLY A 65 11.38 19.32 0.17
N ARG A 66 10.37 18.44 0.25
CA ARG A 66 9.60 18.18 1.49
C ARG A 66 10.38 17.24 2.41
N TYR A 67 10.40 17.54 3.71
CA TYR A 67 11.09 16.74 4.73
C TYR A 67 10.33 16.74 6.06
N LEU A 68 10.64 15.76 6.91
CA LEU A 68 10.14 15.69 8.29
C LEU A 68 11.16 16.32 9.24
N GLN A 69 10.71 17.22 10.11
CA GLN A 69 11.51 17.77 11.21
C GLN A 69 10.91 17.34 12.55
N ALA A 70 11.77 16.87 13.47
CA ALA A 70 11.33 16.52 14.82
C ALA A 70 10.82 17.76 15.59
N THR A 71 9.74 17.59 16.35
CA THR A 71 9.12 18.65 17.17
C THR A 71 9.40 18.50 18.66
N LEU A 72 10.12 17.43 19.04
CA LEU A 72 10.50 17.06 20.40
C LEU A 72 11.76 16.17 20.37
N ASP A 73 12.39 15.99 21.53
CA ASP A 73 13.55 15.11 21.68
C ASP A 73 13.15 13.63 21.51
N LEU A 74 13.78 12.97 20.53
CA LEU A 74 13.53 11.57 20.21
C LEU A 74 14.54 10.67 20.95
N HIS A 75 14.03 9.61 21.57
CA HIS A 75 14.85 8.62 22.26
C HIS A 75 14.86 7.30 21.46
N PRO A 76 15.90 6.46 21.64
CA PRO A 76 15.92 5.13 21.03
C PRO A 76 14.64 4.33 21.34
N GLY A 77 13.97 3.84 20.29
CA GLY A 77 12.71 3.09 20.40
C GLY A 77 11.44 3.93 20.26
N ASP A 78 11.53 5.25 20.19
CA ASP A 78 10.35 6.10 19.95
C ASP A 78 9.73 5.85 18.57
N ARG A 79 8.40 5.72 18.54
CA ARG A 79 7.64 5.57 17.29
C ARG A 79 7.42 6.94 16.66
N ILE A 80 8.17 7.24 15.60
CA ILE A 80 8.09 8.52 14.88
C ILE A 80 6.82 8.59 14.00
N ALA A 81 6.61 7.59 13.14
CA ALA A 81 5.48 7.52 12.22
C ALA A 81 4.99 6.09 12.04
N ARG A 82 3.72 5.93 11.66
CA ARG A 82 3.12 4.67 11.22
C ARG A 82 2.19 4.97 10.05
N GLU A 83 2.37 4.23 8.96
CA GLU A 83 1.59 4.41 7.74
C GLU A 83 1.37 3.05 7.09
N SER A 84 0.21 2.87 6.47
CA SER A 84 -0.10 1.69 5.66
C SER A 84 0.36 1.92 4.23
N PRO A 85 0.90 0.90 3.54
CA PRO A 85 1.37 1.07 2.16
C PRO A 85 0.21 1.48 1.24
N LEU A 86 0.47 2.37 0.29
CA LEU A 86 -0.50 2.67 -0.78
C LEU A 86 -0.76 1.43 -1.64
N ILE A 87 0.32 0.71 -1.97
CA ILE A 87 0.33 -0.47 -2.84
C ILE A 87 1.44 -1.41 -2.35
N VAL A 88 1.18 -2.71 -2.43
CA VAL A 88 2.19 -3.76 -2.22
C VAL A 88 2.38 -4.52 -3.53
N GLY A 89 3.61 -4.90 -3.86
CA GLY A 89 3.90 -5.70 -5.05
C GLY A 89 5.16 -6.55 -4.88
N PRO A 90 5.38 -7.51 -5.79
CA PRO A 90 6.59 -8.34 -5.83
C PRO A 90 7.84 -7.48 -6.07
N LYS A 91 8.97 -7.88 -5.47
CA LYS A 91 10.28 -7.26 -5.74
C LYS A 91 10.86 -7.76 -7.06
N LEU A 92 11.49 -6.88 -7.82
CA LEU A 92 11.97 -7.11 -9.20
C LEU A 92 13.10 -8.14 -9.34
N ALA A 93 13.79 -8.51 -8.25
CA ALA A 93 15.00 -9.32 -8.28
C ALA A 93 14.83 -10.59 -7.42
N LEU A 94 13.88 -11.45 -7.80
CA LEU A 94 13.69 -12.74 -7.13
C LEU A 94 14.21 -13.85 -8.03
N ALA A 95 15.11 -14.67 -7.49
CA ALA A 95 15.61 -15.87 -8.15
C ALA A 95 14.52 -16.97 -8.25
N GLU A 96 13.49 -16.88 -7.40
CA GLU A 96 12.40 -17.85 -7.28
C GLU A 96 11.03 -17.15 -7.41
N PRO A 97 10.03 -17.82 -8.01
CA PRO A 97 8.69 -17.26 -8.11
C PRO A 97 8.06 -17.12 -6.72
N ILE A 98 7.21 -16.11 -6.54
CA ILE A 98 6.43 -15.92 -5.32
C ILE A 98 4.94 -16.09 -5.60
N CYS A 99 4.19 -16.44 -4.55
CA CYS A 99 2.73 -16.42 -4.61
C CYS A 99 2.24 -15.01 -4.90
N LEU A 100 1.49 -14.80 -5.99
CA LEU A 100 0.99 -13.47 -6.32
C LEU A 100 -0.08 -12.97 -5.34
N GLY A 101 -0.71 -13.89 -4.59
CA GLY A 101 -1.68 -13.57 -3.54
C GLY A 101 -1.04 -13.09 -2.24
N CYS A 102 -0.09 -13.84 -1.68
CA CYS A 102 0.46 -13.55 -0.34
C CYS A 102 1.96 -13.18 -0.32
N HIS A 103 2.60 -13.12 -1.50
CA HIS A 103 4.03 -12.83 -1.69
C HIS A 103 5.01 -13.78 -0.98
N LYS A 104 4.54 -14.92 -0.45
CA LYS A 104 5.43 -15.95 0.08
C LYS A 104 6.25 -16.59 -1.07
N PRO A 105 7.55 -16.88 -0.85
CA PRO A 105 8.34 -17.68 -1.77
C PRO A 105 7.65 -19.01 -2.11
N LEU A 106 7.73 -19.40 -3.37
CA LEU A 106 7.29 -20.72 -3.82
C LEU A 106 8.52 -21.61 -3.95
N ASN A 107 8.40 -22.87 -3.55
CA ASN A 107 9.48 -23.83 -3.74
C ASN A 107 9.52 -24.23 -5.23
N PRO A 108 10.59 -23.92 -5.97
CA PRO A 108 10.68 -24.20 -7.40
C PRO A 108 10.67 -25.71 -7.72
N ASN A 109 10.98 -26.57 -6.74
CA ASN A 109 11.03 -28.02 -6.90
C ASN A 109 9.69 -28.74 -6.64
N LEU A 110 8.62 -28.01 -6.34
CA LEU A 110 7.27 -28.60 -6.27
C LEU A 110 6.72 -28.75 -7.70
N ALA A 111 6.64 -30.00 -8.16
CA ALA A 111 6.10 -30.35 -9.49
C ALA A 111 4.68 -29.79 -9.73
N ASP A 112 3.89 -29.65 -8.66
CA ASP A 112 2.58 -29.00 -8.66
C ASP A 112 2.70 -27.57 -8.12
N ASN A 113 3.31 -26.66 -8.89
CA ASN A 113 3.23 -25.25 -8.58
C ASN A 113 1.76 -24.80 -8.68
N ALA A 114 1.11 -24.62 -7.54
CA ALA A 114 -0.26 -24.17 -7.48
C ALA A 114 -0.40 -22.81 -8.18
N ARG A 115 -1.57 -22.58 -8.76
CA ARG A 115 -1.86 -21.38 -9.55
C ARG A 115 -3.18 -20.77 -9.12
N CYS A 116 -3.34 -19.50 -9.42
CA CYS A 116 -4.66 -18.87 -9.34
C CYS A 116 -5.60 -19.59 -10.32
N PRO A 117 -6.76 -20.10 -9.87
CA PRO A 117 -7.68 -20.85 -10.73
C PRO A 117 -8.37 -19.99 -11.81
N ARG A 118 -8.18 -18.66 -11.77
CA ARG A 118 -8.80 -17.72 -12.71
C ARG A 118 -7.84 -17.20 -13.77
N CYS A 119 -6.64 -16.79 -13.38
CA CYS A 119 -5.66 -16.17 -14.28
C CYS A 119 -4.36 -16.99 -14.45
N PHE A 120 -4.23 -18.11 -13.75
CA PHE A 120 -3.11 -19.05 -13.82
C PHE A 120 -1.74 -18.53 -13.33
N TRP A 121 -1.67 -17.33 -12.76
CA TRP A 121 -0.45 -16.84 -12.10
C TRP A 121 -0.05 -17.70 -10.89
N PRO A 122 1.25 -17.80 -10.56
CA PRO A 122 1.73 -18.64 -9.47
C PRO A 122 1.14 -18.27 -8.11
N ALA A 123 0.81 -19.29 -7.33
CA ALA A 123 0.23 -19.15 -6.00
C ALA A 123 0.74 -20.27 -5.07
N CYS A 124 0.73 -20.04 -3.75
CA CYS A 124 1.08 -21.09 -2.80
C CYS A 124 -0.03 -22.17 -2.67
N SER A 125 -1.24 -21.84 -3.12
CA SER A 125 -2.41 -22.72 -3.15
C SER A 125 -3.50 -22.07 -4.00
N ALA A 126 -4.34 -22.86 -4.66
CA ALA A 126 -5.53 -22.37 -5.36
C ALA A 126 -6.55 -21.69 -4.42
N ARG A 127 -6.44 -21.91 -3.09
CA ARG A 127 -7.28 -21.31 -2.04
C ARG A 127 -6.53 -20.27 -1.19
N CYS A 128 -5.42 -19.73 -1.66
CA CYS A 128 -4.72 -18.66 -0.94
C CYS A 128 -5.63 -17.44 -0.77
N SER A 129 -5.82 -16.97 0.48
CA SER A 129 -6.68 -15.81 0.80
C SER A 129 -6.27 -14.54 0.04
N GLY A 130 -4.97 -14.37 -0.21
CA GLY A 130 -4.43 -13.27 -1.00
C GLY A 130 -4.89 -13.24 -2.46
N LEU A 131 -5.39 -14.36 -3.02
CA LEU A 131 -5.93 -14.38 -4.39
C LEU A 131 -7.27 -13.65 -4.52
N SER A 132 -7.99 -13.51 -3.41
CA SER A 132 -9.27 -12.81 -3.28
C SER A 132 -9.14 -11.47 -2.53
N ASP A 133 -7.95 -11.13 -2.03
CA ASP A 133 -7.72 -9.93 -1.25
C ASP A 133 -7.64 -8.67 -2.15
N ALA A 134 -8.39 -7.65 -1.76
CA ALA A 134 -8.56 -6.40 -2.48
C ALA A 134 -7.28 -5.54 -2.53
N HIS A 135 -6.32 -5.73 -1.64
CA HIS A 135 -5.05 -4.97 -1.60
C HIS A 135 -3.90 -5.69 -2.31
N THR A 136 -4.13 -6.92 -2.80
CA THR A 136 -3.10 -7.73 -3.48
C THR A 136 -3.56 -8.22 -4.86
N HIS A 137 -3.85 -9.51 -5.05
CA HIS A 137 -4.03 -10.11 -6.38
C HIS A 137 -5.42 -9.91 -7.00
N ALA A 138 -6.48 -9.83 -6.19
CA ALA A 138 -7.85 -9.75 -6.71
C ALA A 138 -8.09 -8.66 -7.79
N PRO A 139 -7.52 -7.44 -7.68
CA PRO A 139 -7.79 -6.34 -8.60
C PRO A 139 -7.21 -6.53 -9.99
N GLU A 140 -6.06 -7.20 -10.08
CA GLU A 140 -5.33 -7.44 -11.33
C GLU A 140 -5.74 -8.76 -12.00
N CYS A 141 -6.36 -9.69 -11.26
CA CYS A 141 -6.68 -11.03 -11.71
C CYS A 141 -7.44 -11.08 -13.05
N ALA A 142 -8.44 -10.20 -13.22
CA ALA A 142 -9.23 -10.14 -14.46
C ALA A 142 -8.41 -9.64 -15.66
N ILE A 143 -7.43 -8.76 -15.43
CA ILE A 143 -6.52 -8.24 -16.47
C ILE A 143 -5.51 -9.32 -16.83
N LEU A 144 -4.89 -9.96 -15.83
CA LEU A 144 -3.90 -11.01 -16.03
C LEU A 144 -4.49 -12.23 -16.76
N LYS A 145 -5.78 -12.51 -16.58
CA LYS A 145 -6.50 -13.55 -17.33
C LYS A 145 -6.48 -13.32 -18.84
N LEU A 146 -6.40 -12.08 -19.32
CA LEU A 146 -6.40 -11.77 -20.75
C LEU A 146 -5.14 -12.28 -21.47
N GLY A 147 -4.04 -12.51 -20.74
CA GLY A 147 -2.78 -13.02 -21.27
C GLY A 147 -2.44 -14.45 -20.85
N CYS A 148 -3.40 -15.20 -20.28
CA CYS A 148 -3.08 -16.49 -19.66
C CYS A 148 -2.57 -17.55 -20.64
N GLU A 149 -3.01 -17.53 -21.90
CA GLU A 149 -2.57 -18.49 -22.93
C GLU A 149 -1.08 -18.35 -23.22
N THR A 150 -0.60 -17.13 -23.47
CA THR A 150 0.82 -16.83 -23.67
C THR A 150 1.65 -17.17 -22.44
N LEU A 151 1.16 -16.84 -21.24
CA LEU A 151 1.85 -17.15 -19.98
C LEU A 151 2.01 -18.66 -19.76
N LEU A 152 0.98 -19.45 -20.09
CA LEU A 152 1.02 -20.91 -19.95
C LEU A 152 1.95 -21.56 -20.98
N ALA A 153 2.07 -21.00 -22.19
CA ALA A 153 2.95 -21.52 -23.23
C ALA A 153 4.43 -21.36 -22.90
N TYR A 154 4.83 -20.22 -22.31
CA TYR A 154 6.24 -19.89 -22.07
C TYR A 154 6.67 -19.95 -20.61
N ASN A 155 5.71 -20.06 -19.69
CA ASN A 155 5.93 -20.01 -18.24
C ASN A 155 6.71 -18.77 -17.78
N ASP A 156 6.57 -17.65 -18.50
CA ASP A 156 7.31 -16.41 -18.33
C ASP A 156 6.44 -15.36 -17.61
N TYR A 157 6.47 -15.37 -16.27
CA TYR A 157 5.71 -14.41 -15.45
C TYR A 157 6.49 -13.11 -15.27
N LYS A 158 5.95 -12.03 -15.83
CA LYS A 158 6.51 -10.68 -15.71
C LYS A 158 6.18 -10.05 -14.36
N TYR A 159 6.78 -10.56 -13.28
CA TYR A 159 6.60 -10.02 -11.93
C TYR A 159 6.92 -8.52 -11.85
N GLU A 160 7.84 -8.04 -12.69
CA GLU A 160 8.20 -6.64 -12.83
C GLU A 160 7.04 -5.72 -13.24
N ALA A 161 6.06 -6.25 -13.96
CA ALA A 161 4.91 -5.49 -14.42
C ALA A 161 3.80 -5.39 -13.36
N ILE A 162 3.84 -6.22 -12.30
CA ILE A 162 2.77 -6.30 -11.31
C ILE A 162 2.65 -5.02 -10.48
N LEU A 163 3.75 -4.51 -9.92
CA LEU A 163 3.69 -3.29 -9.11
C LEU A 163 3.21 -2.08 -9.95
N PRO A 164 3.76 -1.80 -11.15
CA PRO A 164 3.22 -0.77 -12.05
C PRO A 164 1.74 -0.98 -12.40
N LEU A 165 1.31 -2.23 -12.67
CA LEU A 165 -0.09 -2.54 -12.94
C LEU A 165 -0.99 -2.18 -11.76
N ARG A 166 -0.59 -2.52 -10.52
CA ARG A 166 -1.33 -2.14 -9.30
C ARG A 166 -1.40 -0.62 -9.13
N CYS A 167 -0.33 0.11 -9.47
CA CYS A 167 -0.32 1.58 -9.50
C CYS A 167 -1.36 2.15 -10.47
N LEU A 168 -1.45 1.60 -11.68
CA LEU A 168 -2.44 2.02 -12.68
C LEU A 168 -3.86 1.66 -12.28
N ILE A 169 -4.06 0.48 -11.67
CA ILE A 169 -5.38 0.07 -11.15
C ILE A 169 -5.84 1.00 -10.03
N LEU A 170 -4.93 1.49 -9.18
CA LEU A 170 -5.24 2.42 -8.09
C LEU A 170 -5.90 3.71 -8.61
N GLN A 171 -5.55 4.17 -9.81
CA GLN A 171 -6.18 5.33 -10.47
C GLN A 171 -7.71 5.23 -10.52
N ARG A 172 -8.24 4.02 -10.76
CA ARG A 172 -9.67 3.79 -10.87
C ARG A 172 -10.32 3.46 -9.52
N ARG A 173 -9.58 2.81 -8.63
CA ARG A 173 -10.12 2.32 -7.34
C ARG A 173 -10.09 3.36 -6.23
N SER A 174 -9.12 4.26 -6.26
CA SER A 174 -8.96 5.33 -5.30
C SER A 174 -8.18 6.50 -5.92
N PRO A 175 -8.88 7.40 -6.64
CA PRO A 175 -8.25 8.56 -7.27
C PRO A 175 -7.46 9.44 -6.28
N LYS A 176 -7.91 9.51 -5.02
CA LYS A 176 -7.22 10.22 -3.94
C LYS A 176 -5.85 9.61 -3.62
N LYS A 177 -5.80 8.30 -3.34
CA LYS A 177 -4.52 7.59 -3.10
C LYS A 177 -3.61 7.59 -4.33
N TYR A 178 -4.20 7.55 -5.52
CA TYR A 178 -3.43 7.69 -6.77
C TYR A 178 -2.80 9.09 -6.89
N GLN A 179 -3.49 10.14 -6.45
CA GLN A 179 -2.88 11.47 -6.40
C GLN A 179 -1.74 11.55 -5.40
N GLU A 180 -1.87 10.93 -4.22
CA GLU A 180 -0.77 10.81 -3.24
C GLU A 180 0.46 10.10 -3.85
N LEU A 181 0.25 9.03 -4.62
CA LEU A 181 1.31 8.35 -5.38
C LEU A 181 1.95 9.27 -6.42
N LYS A 182 1.16 10.04 -7.16
CA LYS A 182 1.66 10.99 -8.17
C LYS A 182 2.43 12.17 -7.58
N ASP A 183 2.15 12.53 -6.33
CA ASP A 183 2.84 13.59 -5.62
C ASP A 183 4.21 13.15 -5.10
N MET A 184 4.60 11.88 -5.27
CA MET A 184 5.93 11.39 -4.94
C MET A 184 6.98 11.91 -5.93
N GLU A 185 8.16 12.27 -5.42
CA GLU A 185 9.27 12.73 -6.25
C GLU A 185 9.79 11.60 -7.14
N ALA A 186 9.84 11.85 -8.45
CA ALA A 186 10.19 10.85 -9.46
C ALA A 186 11.62 11.06 -10.03
N HIS A 187 12.24 12.20 -9.68
CA HIS A 187 13.57 12.64 -10.12
C HIS A 187 13.74 12.61 -11.64
N MET A 188 12.70 12.95 -12.39
CA MET A 188 12.69 12.84 -13.86
C MET A 188 13.77 13.69 -14.52
N SER A 189 14.08 14.86 -13.98
CA SER A 189 15.16 15.74 -14.48
C SER A 189 16.56 15.16 -14.29
N LYS A 190 16.74 14.18 -13.40
CA LYS A 190 18.00 13.48 -13.18
C LYS A 190 18.10 12.18 -13.98
N ARG A 191 17.11 11.87 -14.83
CA ARG A 191 17.11 10.67 -15.67
C ARG A 191 17.51 11.07 -17.09
N GLY A 192 18.47 10.38 -17.68
CA GLY A 192 18.83 10.51 -19.10
C GLY A 192 20.27 10.99 -19.35
N PRO A 193 20.72 10.96 -20.61
CA PRO A 193 22.11 11.27 -20.98
C PRO A 193 22.61 12.60 -20.39
N GLY A 194 23.81 12.57 -19.80
CA GLY A 194 24.47 13.76 -19.22
C GLY A 194 24.03 14.12 -17.80
N THR A 195 23.29 13.25 -17.12
CA THR A 195 22.94 13.41 -15.70
C THR A 195 23.80 12.48 -14.82
N GLU A 196 23.99 12.83 -13.55
CA GLU A 196 24.79 12.04 -12.60
C GLU A 196 24.29 10.60 -12.39
N VAL A 197 23.02 10.33 -12.70
CA VAL A 197 22.36 9.04 -12.44
C VAL A 197 22.30 8.16 -13.70
N TYR A 198 22.70 8.68 -14.86
CA TYR A 198 22.66 7.97 -16.13
C TYR A 198 24.08 7.49 -16.49
N GLU A 199 24.41 6.28 -16.04
CA GLU A 199 25.58 5.52 -16.48
C GLU A 199 25.37 4.91 -17.87
#